data_AF-A0A6P2AL51-F1
#
_entry.id   AF-A0A6P2AL51-F1
#
_cell.length_a   1.000
_cell.length_b   1.000
_cell.length_c   1.000
_cell.angle_alpha   90.00
_cell.angle_beta   90.00
_cell.angle_gamma   90.00
#
_symmetry.space_group_name_H-M   'P 1'
#
loop_
_entity.id
_entity.type
_entity.pdbx_description
1 polymer ?
#
loop_
_entity_poly.entity_id
_entity_poly.type
_entity_poly.pdbx_seq_one_letter_code
_entity_poly.pdbx_strand_id
1 'polypeptide(L)'
;MFDGYETKRNSHTERDGRKETAMNTMDCIDIKAKLSAIVDDQLDPAERHAAERHLVDCTECRTLIEEAERIDASIAREGELIAHGGLPDGFEAGVLTRTVYADQPRVIRPAWIAWSGWVAAAASLTLAVATVWIGSSAPTAQDEQFASTGPGMTSTPSPATSERNETSIAQPASYTTGFDLRSQTYDGTFTPDVWRVSSTSPAYTSRSVAPVERNDAESDLSRLSLADTEALYTVSLLLDLLADPNLDIPVNIPQMQRAIESERLSERMGEIADQLEGRERRAILRAELVIHRLAAYEAHEGEPTRLREVIRESRLPDVISSIITRWDESSRL
;
A
#
# COMPACT_ATOMS: atom_id res chain seq x y z
N MET A 1 68.85 -37.56 -29.08
CA MET A 1 69.75 -36.51 -29.59
C MET A 1 69.04 -35.86 -30.76
N PHE A 2 68.19 -34.87 -30.50
CA PHE A 2 67.72 -33.90 -31.49
C PHE A 2 67.17 -32.69 -30.74
N ASP A 3 67.47 -31.55 -31.32
CA ASP A 3 67.66 -30.25 -30.71
C ASP A 3 66.39 -29.57 -30.22
N GLY A 4 66.63 -28.64 -29.30
CA GLY A 4 65.64 -27.70 -28.82
C GLY A 4 65.23 -26.70 -29.89
N TYR A 5 63.97 -26.27 -29.78
CA TYR A 5 63.51 -25.03 -30.39
C TYR A 5 62.79 -24.23 -29.31
N GLU A 6 63.50 -23.22 -28.82
CA GLU A 6 62.96 -22.10 -28.05
C GLU A 6 61.80 -21.48 -28.83
N THR A 7 60.59 -21.63 -28.30
CA THR A 7 59.44 -20.88 -28.80
C THR A 7 59.39 -19.56 -28.06
N LYS A 8 59.75 -18.49 -28.78
CA LYS A 8 59.80 -17.09 -28.31
C LYS A 8 58.48 -16.67 -27.65
N ARG A 9 58.62 -16.16 -26.43
CA ARG A 9 57.67 -15.30 -25.73
C ARG A 9 57.45 -14.02 -26.55
N ASN A 10 56.33 -13.94 -27.28
CA ASN A 10 55.80 -12.66 -27.76
C ASN A 10 54.88 -12.10 -26.69
N SER A 11 55.48 -11.34 -25.78
CA SER A 11 54.80 -10.40 -24.89
C SER A 11 54.53 -9.09 -25.62
N HIS A 12 53.40 -8.46 -25.26
CA HIS A 12 53.09 -7.05 -25.51
C HIS A 12 52.81 -6.63 -26.96
N THR A 13 51.53 -6.40 -27.27
CA THR A 13 50.93 -5.09 -27.62
C THR A 13 49.59 -5.32 -28.32
N GLU A 14 48.60 -5.92 -27.64
CA GLU A 14 47.31 -6.16 -28.30
C GLU A 14 46.15 -6.32 -27.32
N ARG A 15 45.89 -5.32 -26.47
CA ARG A 15 44.60 -5.23 -25.77
C ARG A 15 44.32 -3.90 -25.04
N ASP A 16 44.50 -2.76 -25.70
CA ASP A 16 44.06 -1.48 -25.12
C ASP A 16 43.35 -0.55 -26.12
N GLY A 17 42.70 -1.13 -27.13
CA GLY A 17 41.92 -0.40 -28.15
C GLY A 17 40.40 -0.65 -28.12
N ARG A 18 39.87 -1.33 -27.09
CA ARG A 18 38.46 -1.75 -27.01
C ARG A 18 37.75 -1.23 -25.76
N LYS A 19 38.00 0.02 -25.37
CA LYS A 19 37.25 0.68 -24.30
C LYS A 19 36.75 2.10 -24.65
N GLU A 20 37.23 2.73 -25.72
CA GLU A 20 36.85 4.12 -26.02
C GLU A 20 35.68 4.30 -27.02
N THR A 21 35.18 3.24 -27.65
CA THR A 21 33.92 3.29 -28.43
C THR A 21 32.72 2.73 -27.67
N ALA A 22 32.82 2.56 -26.36
CA ALA A 22 31.67 2.38 -25.45
C ALA A 22 31.14 3.74 -24.95
N MET A 23 31.31 4.79 -25.77
CA MET A 23 30.68 6.10 -25.54
C MET A 23 29.21 6.02 -25.96
N ASN A 24 28.34 5.78 -24.97
CA ASN A 24 26.97 6.30 -24.88
C ASN A 24 26.02 6.06 -26.06
N THR A 25 26.02 4.86 -26.63
CA THR A 25 24.80 4.33 -27.24
C THR A 25 24.00 3.66 -26.14
N MET A 26 22.94 4.36 -25.71
CA MET A 26 21.89 3.84 -24.86
C MET A 26 21.35 2.56 -25.49
N ASP A 27 21.28 1.46 -24.73
CA ASP A 27 20.80 0.20 -25.27
C ASP A 27 19.26 0.10 -25.18
N CYS A 28 18.68 -0.94 -25.79
CA CYS A 28 17.23 -1.12 -25.75
C CYS A 28 16.70 -1.37 -24.32
N ILE A 29 17.52 -1.89 -23.41
CA ILE A 29 17.14 -2.17 -22.03
C ILE A 29 17.04 -0.85 -21.26
N ASP A 30 18.01 0.04 -21.44
CA ASP A 30 18.01 1.38 -20.87
C ASP A 30 16.80 2.20 -21.34
N ILE A 31 16.46 2.13 -22.63
CA ILE A 31 15.26 2.80 -23.18
C ILE A 31 13.98 2.25 -22.56
N LYS A 32 13.85 0.92 -22.47
CA LYS A 32 12.68 0.29 -21.85
C LYS A 32 12.54 0.64 -20.38
N ALA A 33 13.65 0.69 -19.63
CA ALA A 33 13.66 1.10 -18.24
C ALA A 33 13.27 2.58 -18.05
N LYS A 34 13.55 3.43 -19.05
CA LYS A 34 13.25 4.86 -19.04
C LYS A 34 12.02 5.26 -19.87
N LEU A 35 11.24 4.29 -20.35
CA LEU A 35 10.12 4.53 -21.26
C LEU A 35 9.08 5.50 -20.66
N SER A 36 8.69 5.30 -19.40
CA SER A 36 7.75 6.21 -18.71
C SER A 36 8.30 7.63 -18.66
N ALA A 37 9.57 7.80 -18.27
CA ALA A 37 10.19 9.11 -18.18
C ALA A 37 10.33 9.81 -19.55
N ILE A 38 10.44 9.05 -20.65
CA ILE A 38 10.42 9.60 -22.02
C ILE A 38 9.03 10.15 -22.34
N VAL A 39 7.98 9.37 -22.08
CA VAL A 39 6.58 9.75 -22.36
C VAL A 39 6.14 10.95 -21.51
N ASP A 40 6.56 10.99 -20.24
CA ASP A 40 6.25 12.07 -19.29
C ASP A 40 7.13 13.33 -19.45
N ASP A 41 8.04 13.36 -20.43
CA ASP A 41 9.06 14.40 -20.65
C ASP A 41 9.97 14.68 -19.43
N GLN A 42 10.21 13.66 -18.60
CA GLN A 42 10.99 13.76 -17.35
C GLN A 42 12.47 13.46 -17.50
N LEU A 43 12.95 13.11 -18.70
CA LEU A 43 14.39 12.94 -18.95
C LEU A 43 15.12 14.28 -18.95
N ASP A 44 16.34 14.29 -18.42
CA ASP A 44 17.25 15.42 -18.57
C ASP A 44 17.65 15.60 -20.06
N PRO A 45 18.12 16.80 -20.46
CA PRO A 45 18.41 17.09 -21.86
C PRO A 45 19.45 16.15 -22.52
N ALA A 46 20.43 15.66 -21.76
CA ALA A 46 21.47 14.78 -22.31
C ALA A 46 20.93 13.36 -22.52
N GLU A 47 20.14 12.86 -21.58
CA GLU A 47 19.45 11.58 -21.68
C GLU A 47 18.41 11.57 -22.79
N ARG A 48 17.63 12.65 -22.92
CA ARG A 48 16.67 12.83 -24.00
C ARG A 48 17.33 12.74 -25.37
N HIS A 49 18.46 13.43 -25.55
CA HIS A 49 19.20 13.40 -26.81
C HIS A 49 19.80 12.01 -27.11
N ALA A 50 20.18 11.25 -26.08
CA ALA A 50 20.62 9.86 -26.26
C ALA A 50 19.47 8.94 -26.66
N ALA A 51 18.30 9.11 -26.03
CA ALA A 51 17.09 8.37 -26.36
C ALA A 51 16.63 8.66 -27.79
N GLU A 52 16.55 9.93 -28.19
CA GLU A 52 16.19 10.34 -29.56
C GLU A 52 17.09 9.67 -30.62
N ARG A 53 18.40 9.66 -30.40
CA ARG A 53 19.35 8.97 -31.29
C ARG A 53 19.03 7.47 -31.39
N HIS A 54 18.76 6.80 -30.28
CA HIS A 54 18.39 5.40 -30.28
C HIS A 54 17.08 5.14 -31.04
N LEU A 55 16.07 5.99 -30.84
CA LEU A 55 14.75 5.85 -31.47
C LEU A 55 14.77 6.05 -32.98
N VAL A 56 15.74 6.81 -33.50
CA VAL A 56 15.98 6.93 -34.95
C VAL A 56 16.42 5.58 -35.53
N ASP A 57 17.26 4.84 -34.81
CA ASP A 57 17.87 3.60 -35.31
C ASP A 57 17.10 2.32 -34.93
N CYS A 58 16.23 2.37 -33.91
CA CYS A 58 15.54 1.21 -33.35
C CYS A 58 14.02 1.27 -33.51
N THR A 59 13.48 0.57 -34.51
CA THR A 59 12.03 0.50 -34.77
C THR A 59 11.25 -0.14 -33.61
N GLU A 60 11.81 -1.14 -32.92
CA GLU A 60 11.10 -1.79 -31.79
C GLU A 60 10.82 -0.82 -30.64
N CYS A 61 11.83 -0.04 -30.23
CA CYS A 61 11.66 0.94 -29.16
C CYS A 61 10.72 2.08 -29.58
N ARG A 62 10.71 2.44 -30.87
CA ARG A 62 9.77 3.42 -31.41
C ARG A 62 8.31 2.94 -31.30
N THR A 63 8.03 1.71 -31.70
CA THR A 63 6.69 1.12 -31.58
C THR A 63 6.20 1.10 -30.13
N LEU A 64 7.09 0.81 -29.17
CA LEU A 64 6.74 0.81 -27.75
C LEU A 64 6.36 2.21 -27.25
N ILE A 65 7.06 3.26 -27.69
CA ILE A 65 6.72 4.65 -27.34
C ILE A 65 5.40 5.05 -28.00
N GLU A 66 5.22 4.76 -29.29
CA GLU A 66 3.95 5.05 -29.99
C GLU A 66 2.75 4.34 -29.35
N GLU A 67 2.94 3.14 -28.80
CA GLU A 67 1.92 2.43 -28.04
C GLU A 67 1.63 3.10 -26.69
N ALA A 68 2.68 3.48 -25.94
CA ALA A 68 2.52 4.18 -24.68
C ALA A 68 1.82 5.55 -24.86
N GLU A 69 2.25 6.36 -25.83
CA GLU A 69 1.60 7.64 -26.18
C GLU A 69 0.13 7.47 -26.57
N ARG A 70 -0.21 6.36 -27.25
CA ARG A 70 -1.59 6.05 -27.62
C ARG A 70 -2.45 5.74 -26.39
N ILE A 71 -1.89 5.02 -25.41
CA ILE A 71 -2.54 4.74 -24.12
C ILE A 71 -2.75 6.05 -23.37
N ASP A 72 -1.74 6.89 -23.24
CA ASP A 72 -1.84 8.19 -22.57
C ASP A 72 -2.88 9.10 -23.23
N ALA A 73 -2.89 9.17 -24.55
CA ALA A 73 -3.91 9.91 -25.29
C ALA A 73 -5.33 9.35 -25.07
N SER A 74 -5.47 8.04 -24.83
CA SER A 74 -6.77 7.44 -24.52
C SER A 74 -7.24 7.81 -23.11
N ILE A 75 -6.34 7.75 -22.12
CA ILE A 75 -6.62 8.16 -20.73
C ILE A 75 -6.95 9.64 -20.66
N ALA A 76 -6.21 10.49 -21.39
CA ALA A 76 -6.46 11.92 -21.44
C ALA A 76 -7.86 12.25 -22.00
N ARG A 77 -8.28 11.57 -23.08
CA ARG A 77 -9.63 11.74 -23.65
C ARG A 77 -10.72 11.28 -22.69
N GLU A 78 -10.51 10.16 -22.00
CA GLU A 78 -11.47 9.68 -21.00
C GLU A 78 -11.55 10.63 -19.81
N GLY A 79 -10.42 11.15 -19.35
CA GLY A 79 -10.34 12.19 -18.33
C GLY A 79 -11.08 13.46 -18.73
N GLU A 80 -10.97 13.89 -19.99
CA GLU A 80 -11.71 15.06 -20.51
C GLU A 80 -13.23 14.84 -20.50
N LEU A 81 -13.70 13.63 -20.87
CA LEU A 81 -15.12 13.27 -20.79
C LEU A 81 -15.64 13.33 -19.35
N ILE A 82 -14.85 12.87 -18.38
CA ILE A 82 -15.18 12.96 -16.96
C ILE A 82 -15.19 14.43 -16.51
N ALA A 83 -14.20 15.22 -16.92
CA ALA A 83 -14.07 16.63 -16.56
C ALA A 83 -15.25 17.48 -17.08
N HIS A 84 -15.82 17.16 -18.25
CA HIS A 84 -17.01 17.83 -18.76
C HIS A 84 -18.26 17.65 -17.89
N GLY A 85 -18.34 16.58 -17.10
CA GLY A 85 -19.39 16.39 -16.10
C GLY A 85 -19.26 17.32 -14.89
N GLY A 86 -18.15 18.05 -14.79
CA GLY A 86 -17.76 18.76 -13.58
C GLY A 86 -17.23 17.81 -12.52
N LEU A 87 -16.18 18.21 -11.82
CA LEU A 87 -15.75 17.51 -10.62
C LEU A 87 -16.83 17.66 -9.54
N PRO A 88 -17.08 16.65 -8.69
CA PRO A 88 -18.02 16.78 -7.58
C PRO A 88 -17.70 17.99 -6.69
N ASP A 89 -18.74 18.64 -6.17
CA ASP A 89 -18.56 19.79 -5.27
C ASP A 89 -17.65 19.43 -4.09
N GLY A 90 -16.64 20.28 -3.85
CA GLY A 90 -15.67 20.07 -2.77
C GLY A 90 -14.56 19.07 -3.07
N PHE A 91 -14.52 18.45 -4.26
CA PHE A 91 -13.43 17.54 -4.65
C PHE A 91 -12.05 18.21 -4.56
N GLU A 92 -11.89 19.40 -5.16
CA GLU A 92 -10.63 20.16 -5.13
C GLU A 92 -10.19 20.46 -3.68
N ALA A 93 -11.11 20.91 -2.83
CA ALA A 93 -10.83 21.16 -1.42
C ALA A 93 -10.41 19.89 -0.68
N GLY A 94 -11.05 18.75 -0.98
CA GLY A 94 -10.69 17.45 -0.41
C GLY A 94 -9.29 16.98 -0.84
N VAL A 95 -8.97 17.10 -2.12
CA VAL A 95 -7.65 16.75 -2.68
C VAL A 95 -6.57 17.64 -2.09
N LEU A 96 -6.75 18.97 -2.07
CA LEU A 96 -5.80 19.90 -1.47
C LEU A 96 -5.59 19.63 0.03
N THR A 97 -6.66 19.31 0.75
CA THR A 97 -6.60 18.89 2.17
C THR A 97 -5.75 17.65 2.38
N ARG A 98 -5.81 16.69 1.46
CA ARG A 98 -5.08 15.43 1.58
C ARG A 98 -3.65 15.47 1.02
N THR A 99 -3.37 16.30 0.02
CA THR A 99 -2.06 16.31 -0.66
C THR A 99 -1.18 17.45 -0.17
N VAL A 100 -1.71 18.68 -0.17
CA VAL A 100 -0.94 19.88 0.21
C VAL A 100 -0.94 20.07 1.72
N TYR A 101 -2.08 19.83 2.37
CA TYR A 101 -2.21 20.09 3.81
C TYR A 101 -1.97 18.88 4.71
N ALA A 102 -1.95 17.65 4.19
CA ALA A 102 -1.59 16.49 4.99
C ALA A 102 -0.09 16.41 5.28
N ASP A 103 0.74 16.93 4.37
CA ASP A 103 2.19 16.95 4.49
C ASP A 103 2.71 18.14 5.30
N GLN A 104 1.83 19.07 5.68
CA GLN A 104 2.16 19.95 6.78
C GLN A 104 2.23 19.08 8.03
N PRO A 105 3.41 18.95 8.67
CA PRO A 105 3.50 18.22 9.93
C PRO A 105 2.49 18.88 10.84
N ARG A 106 1.41 18.17 11.15
CA ARG A 106 0.51 18.59 12.21
C ARG A 106 1.44 18.66 13.40
N VAL A 107 1.81 19.87 13.80
CA VAL A 107 2.53 20.09 15.03
C VAL A 107 1.50 19.72 16.08
N ILE A 108 1.44 18.43 16.42
CA ILE A 108 0.61 17.91 17.49
C ILE A 108 1.24 18.56 18.71
N ARG A 109 0.80 19.78 19.03
CA ARG A 109 1.20 20.46 20.26
C ARG A 109 0.66 19.56 21.35
N PRO A 110 1.52 18.82 22.04
CA PRO A 110 1.06 17.79 22.95
C PRO A 110 0.26 18.51 24.04
N ALA A 111 -0.94 17.99 24.35
CA ALA A 111 -1.96 18.70 25.15
C ALA A 111 -1.44 19.19 26.52
N TRP A 112 -0.37 18.59 27.06
CA TRP A 112 0.29 19.03 28.29
C TRP A 112 0.89 20.46 28.20
N ILE A 113 1.29 20.93 27.02
CA ILE A 113 1.78 22.32 26.84
C ILE A 113 0.63 23.33 26.94
N ALA A 114 -0.60 22.94 26.59
CA ALA A 114 -1.77 23.79 26.83
C ALA A 114 -2.11 23.92 28.32
N TRP A 115 -1.78 22.91 29.13
CA TRP A 115 -1.91 22.97 30.60
C TRP A 115 -0.75 23.71 31.28
N SER A 116 0.47 23.69 30.73
CA SER A 116 1.60 24.40 31.34
C SER A 116 1.44 25.92 31.32
N GLY A 117 0.66 26.47 30.39
CA GLY A 117 0.28 27.89 30.38
C GLY A 117 -0.49 28.32 31.63
N TRP A 118 -1.35 27.44 32.17
CA TRP A 118 -2.09 27.70 33.42
C TRP A 118 -1.18 27.60 34.65
N VAL A 119 -0.19 26.69 34.62
CA VAL A 119 0.79 26.55 35.71
C VAL A 119 1.70 27.78 35.78
N ALA A 120 2.13 28.32 34.64
CA ALA A 120 2.93 29.55 34.59
C ALA A 120 2.15 30.76 35.16
N ALA A 121 0.87 30.89 34.81
CA ALA A 121 0.00 31.93 35.37
C ALA A 121 -0.14 31.79 36.90
N ALA A 122 -0.38 30.57 37.40
CA ALA A 122 -0.48 30.31 38.84
C ALA A 122 0.82 30.60 39.60
N ALA A 123 1.98 30.21 39.03
CA ALA A 123 3.29 30.46 39.64
C ALA A 123 3.65 31.95 39.70
N SER A 124 3.24 32.74 38.70
CA SER A 124 3.45 34.19 38.74
C SER A 124 2.63 34.88 39.84
N LEU A 125 1.42 34.37 40.12
CA LEU A 125 0.54 34.88 41.16
C LEU A 125 1.06 34.56 42.56
N THR A 126 1.63 33.36 42.77
CA THR A 126 2.24 33.00 44.06
C THR A 126 3.51 33.81 44.35
N LEU A 127 4.35 34.10 43.34
CA LEU A 127 5.50 35.00 43.48
C LEU A 127 5.08 36.44 43.82
N ALA A 128 4.02 36.96 43.21
CA ALA A 128 3.48 38.27 43.54
C ALA A 128 2.96 38.35 44.99
N VAL A 129 2.29 37.31 45.48
CA VAL A 129 1.81 37.25 46.87
C VAL A 129 2.98 37.10 47.86
N ALA A 130 3.97 36.27 47.55
CA ALA A 130 5.14 36.06 48.40
C ALA A 130 6.00 37.32 48.54
N THR A 131 6.18 38.09 47.46
CA THR A 131 6.96 39.34 47.49
C THR A 131 6.29 40.42 48.36
N VAL A 132 4.96 40.51 48.37
CA VAL A 132 4.23 41.43 49.28
C VAL A 132 4.41 41.02 50.75
N TRP A 133 4.40 39.73 51.05
CA TRP A 133 4.52 39.23 52.42
C TRP A 133 5.94 39.41 52.98
N ILE A 134 6.96 39.13 52.18
CA ILE A 134 8.38 39.31 52.55
C ILE A 134 8.72 40.80 52.69
N GLY A 135 8.20 41.67 51.82
CA GLY A 135 8.38 43.12 51.92
C GLY A 135 7.75 43.74 53.17
N SER A 136 6.68 43.16 53.69
CA SER A 136 6.04 43.61 54.94
C SER A 136 6.75 43.15 56.21
N SER A 137 7.71 42.23 56.10
CA SER A 137 8.39 41.60 57.23
C SER A 137 9.83 42.08 57.43
N ALA A 138 10.30 43.08 56.67
CA ALA A 138 11.66 43.58 56.78
C ALA A 138 11.79 44.60 57.92
N PRO A 139 12.45 44.26 59.06
CA PRO A 139 12.92 45.27 59.99
C PRO A 139 13.97 46.14 59.29
N THR A 140 13.81 47.46 59.44
CA THR A 140 14.74 48.47 58.96
C THR A 140 16.09 48.30 59.65
N ALA A 141 17.04 47.67 58.96
CA ALA A 141 18.46 47.67 59.35
C ALA A 141 19.21 48.54 58.34
N GLN A 142 19.70 49.67 58.83
CA GLN A 142 20.51 50.63 58.11
C GLN A 142 21.90 50.07 57.80
N ASP A 143 22.42 50.53 56.66
CA ASP A 143 23.82 50.78 56.31
C ASP A 143 24.91 50.11 57.16
N GLU A 144 25.76 49.30 56.52
CA GLU A 144 27.17 49.68 56.41
C GLU A 144 27.78 49.22 55.08
N GLN A 145 28.48 50.20 54.53
CA GLN A 145 29.15 50.34 53.27
C GLN A 145 30.59 49.85 53.41
N PHE A 146 31.04 48.83 52.66
CA PHE A 146 32.47 48.73 52.30
C PHE A 146 32.65 48.13 50.90
N ALA A 147 33.36 48.91 50.10
CA ALA A 147 33.84 48.62 48.76
C ALA A 147 34.91 47.50 48.76
N SER A 148 35.13 46.87 47.59
CA SER A 148 36.38 47.05 46.82
C SER A 148 36.59 45.92 45.79
N THR A 149 36.98 46.33 44.57
CA THR A 149 37.85 45.63 43.57
C THR A 149 37.46 44.21 43.13
N GLY A 150 37.21 43.91 41.86
CA GLY A 150 38.10 44.13 40.70
C GLY A 150 38.21 42.82 39.89
N PRO A 151 38.75 42.83 38.65
CA PRO A 151 38.15 42.16 37.49
C PRO A 151 38.86 40.87 37.00
N GLY A 152 38.15 40.06 36.19
CA GLY A 152 38.73 39.01 35.33
C GLY A 152 37.62 38.29 34.54
N MET A 153 37.36 38.60 33.26
CA MET A 153 38.03 38.07 32.05
C MET A 153 38.23 36.55 32.07
N THR A 154 37.44 35.81 31.29
CA THR A 154 37.90 34.84 30.27
C THR A 154 36.73 34.28 29.42
N SER A 155 36.64 34.76 28.18
CA SER A 155 36.62 34.02 26.89
C SER A 155 36.33 32.48 26.90
N THR A 156 35.30 31.99 26.18
CA THR A 156 35.34 31.41 24.79
C THR A 156 35.28 29.84 24.82
N PRO A 157 35.07 29.07 23.73
CA PRO A 157 33.84 28.72 22.99
C PRO A 157 33.52 27.19 22.90
N SER A 158 32.45 26.84 22.15
CA SER A 158 32.14 25.63 21.30
C SER A 158 33.24 24.53 21.07
N PRO A 159 32.93 23.25 20.72
CA PRO A 159 32.00 22.87 19.64
C PRO A 159 31.22 21.54 19.77
N ALA A 160 30.42 21.32 18.73
CA ALA A 160 29.55 20.19 18.42
C ALA A 160 30.22 18.81 18.35
N THR A 161 29.48 17.78 18.77
CA THR A 161 29.71 16.38 18.38
C THR A 161 28.53 15.92 17.54
N SER A 162 28.77 15.86 16.23
CA SER A 162 27.94 15.19 15.24
C SER A 162 28.27 13.71 15.26
N GLU A 163 27.48 12.89 15.95
CA GLU A 163 27.51 11.43 15.78
C GLU A 163 26.74 11.05 14.51
N ARG A 164 27.53 10.79 13.47
CA ARG A 164 27.15 10.08 12.24
C ARG A 164 26.82 8.63 12.62
N ASN A 165 25.53 8.30 12.70
CA ASN A 165 25.07 6.93 12.83
C ASN A 165 24.89 6.34 11.42
N GLU A 166 25.93 5.69 10.89
CA GLU A 166 25.85 4.83 9.71
C GLU A 166 25.03 3.58 10.08
N THR A 167 23.72 3.64 9.83
CA THR A 167 22.89 2.44 9.81
C THR A 167 23.15 1.72 8.50
N SER A 168 24.05 0.74 8.58
CA SER A 168 24.27 -0.28 7.56
C SER A 168 22.95 -1.00 7.27
N ILE A 169 22.33 -0.70 6.13
CA ILE A 169 21.18 -1.43 5.60
C ILE A 169 21.73 -2.73 5.03
N ALA A 170 21.59 -3.81 5.80
CA ALA A 170 21.78 -5.17 5.32
C ALA A 170 20.71 -5.48 4.26
N GLN A 171 21.15 -5.81 3.06
CA GLN A 171 20.31 -6.35 2.00
C GLN A 171 19.74 -7.72 2.44
N PRO A 172 18.42 -7.95 2.39
CA PRO A 172 17.90 -9.29 2.56
C PRO A 172 18.17 -10.14 1.32
N ALA A 173 18.58 -11.38 1.60
CA ALA A 173 18.97 -12.39 0.64
C ALA A 173 17.88 -12.72 -0.38
N SER A 174 18.30 -12.88 -1.63
CA SER A 174 17.51 -13.40 -2.74
C SER A 174 17.06 -14.83 -2.44
N TYR A 175 15.77 -15.04 -2.18
CA TYR A 175 15.19 -16.37 -2.13
C TYR A 175 14.99 -16.88 -3.57
N THR A 176 15.71 -17.94 -3.90
CA THR A 176 15.51 -18.70 -5.13
C THR A 176 14.59 -19.87 -4.80
N THR A 177 13.29 -19.73 -5.04
CA THR A 177 12.34 -20.84 -4.96
C THR A 177 12.26 -21.52 -6.31
N GLY A 178 12.98 -22.63 -6.45
CA GLY A 178 12.74 -23.61 -7.52
C GLY A 178 11.42 -24.32 -7.23
N PHE A 179 10.41 -24.04 -8.05
CA PHE A 179 9.10 -24.69 -7.98
C PHE A 179 8.95 -25.65 -9.15
N ASP A 180 8.86 -26.94 -8.80
CA ASP A 180 8.79 -28.07 -9.73
C ASP A 180 7.31 -28.33 -10.09
N LEU A 181 6.93 -28.07 -11.34
CA LEU A 181 5.58 -28.28 -11.88
C LEU A 181 5.32 -29.78 -12.08
N ARG A 182 4.67 -30.42 -11.10
CA ARG A 182 4.05 -31.74 -11.29
C ARG A 182 2.56 -31.57 -11.53
N SER A 183 2.17 -31.74 -12.78
CA SER A 183 0.78 -31.76 -13.27
C SER A 183 -0.07 -32.80 -12.52
N GLN A 184 -1.04 -32.33 -11.74
CA GLN A 184 -2.20 -33.13 -11.36
C GLN A 184 -3.32 -32.83 -12.36
N THR A 185 -3.58 -33.81 -13.22
CA THR A 185 -4.79 -33.84 -14.04
C THR A 185 -5.99 -34.12 -13.14
N TYR A 186 -6.84 -33.12 -12.95
CA TYR A 186 -8.12 -33.23 -12.27
C TYR A 186 -9.15 -33.81 -13.25
N ASP A 187 -9.70 -34.99 -12.93
CA ASP A 187 -10.72 -35.66 -13.75
C ASP A 187 -12.10 -35.09 -13.39
N GLY A 188 -12.57 -34.18 -14.23
CA GLY A 188 -13.81 -33.44 -14.06
C GLY A 188 -15.04 -34.28 -14.39
N THR A 189 -15.67 -34.85 -13.37
CA THR A 189 -17.10 -35.20 -13.40
C THR A 189 -17.82 -34.59 -12.22
N PHE A 190 -18.02 -33.27 -12.28
CA PHE A 190 -18.85 -32.51 -11.33
C PHE A 190 -20.30 -32.53 -11.81
N THR A 191 -21.19 -33.20 -11.07
CA THR A 191 -22.62 -33.24 -11.38
C THR A 191 -23.34 -32.00 -10.83
N PRO A 192 -24.19 -31.28 -11.60
CA PRO A 192 -24.69 -29.95 -11.20
C PRO A 192 -25.88 -29.95 -10.23
N ASP A 193 -26.21 -31.05 -9.56
CA ASP A 193 -27.57 -31.25 -8.98
C ASP A 193 -27.76 -30.75 -7.53
N VAL A 194 -26.79 -30.02 -6.96
CA VAL A 194 -26.83 -29.58 -5.54
C VAL A 194 -27.63 -28.30 -5.32
N TRP A 195 -28.12 -27.62 -6.38
CA TRP A 195 -28.80 -26.32 -6.25
C TRP A 195 -30.34 -26.39 -6.24
N ARG A 196 -30.94 -27.59 -6.20
CA ARG A 196 -32.39 -27.71 -5.97
C ARG A 196 -32.68 -27.71 -4.47
N VAL A 197 -32.67 -26.52 -3.86
CA VAL A 197 -33.32 -26.34 -2.56
C VAL A 197 -34.82 -26.55 -2.79
N SER A 198 -35.31 -27.75 -2.46
CA SER A 198 -36.74 -28.07 -2.48
C SER A 198 -37.49 -27.10 -1.58
N SER A 199 -38.20 -26.16 -2.19
CA SER A 199 -39.14 -25.24 -1.54
C SER A 199 -40.44 -25.95 -1.12
N THR A 200 -40.32 -27.12 -0.49
CA THR A 200 -41.45 -27.73 0.22
C THR A 200 -41.49 -27.12 1.61
N SER A 201 -42.30 -26.06 1.77
CA SER A 201 -42.67 -25.54 3.09
C SER A 201 -43.36 -26.63 3.90
N PRO A 202 -42.78 -27.12 5.01
CA PRO A 202 -43.56 -27.87 5.99
C PRO A 202 -44.55 -26.91 6.67
N ALA A 203 -45.79 -27.37 6.86
CA ALA A 203 -46.83 -26.65 7.57
C ALA A 203 -46.31 -26.19 8.95
N TYR A 204 -46.29 -24.88 9.14
CA TYR A 204 -45.77 -24.21 10.32
C TYR A 204 -46.71 -24.48 11.51
N THR A 205 -46.32 -25.38 12.41
CA THR A 205 -46.90 -25.43 13.75
C THR A 205 -46.14 -24.44 14.61
N SER A 206 -46.85 -23.45 15.16
CA SER A 206 -46.31 -22.40 16.02
C SER A 206 -45.78 -23.00 17.33
N ARG A 207 -44.55 -23.50 17.32
CA ARG A 207 -43.81 -23.88 18.52
C ARG A 207 -43.04 -22.65 18.99
N SER A 208 -43.36 -22.16 20.18
CA SER A 208 -42.62 -21.09 20.84
C SER A 208 -41.17 -21.52 21.04
N VAL A 209 -40.29 -21.06 20.16
CA VAL A 209 -38.85 -21.25 20.27
C VAL A 209 -38.37 -20.34 21.40
N ALA A 210 -37.77 -20.92 22.43
CA ALA A 210 -37.11 -20.16 23.49
C ALA A 210 -36.05 -19.25 22.85
N PRO A 211 -35.81 -18.03 23.37
CA PRO A 211 -34.78 -17.15 22.82
C PRO A 211 -33.45 -17.90 22.81
N VAL A 212 -32.94 -18.18 21.61
CA VAL A 212 -31.58 -18.69 21.43
C VAL A 212 -30.67 -17.58 21.94
N GLU A 213 -30.05 -17.80 23.10
CA GLU A 213 -28.98 -16.95 23.60
C GLU A 213 -27.92 -16.85 22.50
N ARG A 214 -27.77 -15.64 21.94
CA ARG A 214 -26.63 -15.31 21.09
C ARG A 214 -25.39 -15.40 21.95
N ASN A 215 -24.80 -16.57 22.03
CA ASN A 215 -23.36 -16.67 22.26
C ASN A 215 -22.71 -16.17 20.97
N ASP A 216 -22.64 -14.84 20.85
CA ASP A 216 -21.73 -14.16 19.95
C ASP A 216 -20.34 -14.47 20.51
N ALA A 217 -19.84 -15.67 20.24
CA ALA A 217 -18.45 -16.01 20.45
C ALA A 217 -17.67 -14.99 19.63
N GLU A 218 -17.12 -14.01 20.34
CA GLU A 218 -16.33 -12.91 19.80
C GLU A 218 -15.20 -13.57 19.02
N SER A 219 -15.33 -13.54 17.69
CA SER A 219 -14.38 -14.21 16.81
C SER A 219 -13.04 -13.53 17.02
N ASP A 220 -12.00 -14.34 17.25
CA ASP A 220 -10.65 -13.87 17.59
C ASP A 220 -9.97 -13.30 16.35
N LEU A 221 -10.47 -12.15 15.88
CA LEU A 221 -9.97 -11.43 14.71
C LEU A 221 -8.49 -11.05 14.88
N SER A 222 -7.97 -11.00 16.11
CA SER A 222 -6.56 -10.72 16.40
C SER A 222 -5.59 -11.73 15.76
N ARG A 223 -6.08 -12.91 15.35
CA ARG A 223 -5.29 -13.93 14.66
C ARG A 223 -5.02 -13.63 13.19
N LEU A 224 -5.84 -12.78 12.57
CA LEU A 224 -5.67 -12.44 11.16
C LEU A 224 -4.42 -11.59 10.98
N SER A 225 -3.57 -12.00 10.04
CA SER A 225 -2.38 -11.27 9.66
C SER A 225 -2.72 -10.02 8.82
N LEU A 226 -1.73 -9.13 8.65
CA LEU A 226 -1.86 -8.01 7.72
C LEU A 226 -2.14 -8.49 6.29
N ALA A 227 -1.50 -9.59 5.86
CA ALA A 227 -1.73 -10.20 4.57
C ALA A 227 -3.17 -10.74 4.45
N ASP A 228 -3.73 -11.33 5.50
CA ASP A 228 -5.12 -11.79 5.47
C ASP A 228 -6.10 -10.62 5.26
N THR A 229 -5.82 -9.50 5.92
CA THR A 229 -6.61 -8.27 5.77
C THR A 229 -6.53 -7.70 4.36
N GLU A 230 -5.34 -7.70 3.75
CA GLU A 230 -5.14 -7.29 2.36
C GLU A 230 -5.94 -8.18 1.39
N ALA A 231 -5.92 -9.52 1.59
CA ALA A 231 -6.71 -10.43 0.78
C ALA A 231 -8.22 -10.19 0.94
N LEU A 232 -8.70 -9.99 2.17
CA LEU A 232 -10.10 -9.64 2.42
C LEU A 232 -10.49 -8.33 1.74
N TYR A 233 -9.59 -7.34 1.72
CA TYR A 233 -9.82 -6.08 1.02
C TYR A 233 -9.93 -6.28 -0.50
N THR A 234 -8.99 -7.03 -1.11
CA THR A 234 -9.05 -7.35 -2.54
C THR A 234 -10.34 -8.11 -2.88
N VAL A 235 -10.72 -9.11 -2.08
CA VAL A 235 -11.99 -9.84 -2.27
C VAL A 235 -13.20 -8.90 -2.15
N SER A 236 -13.21 -8.00 -1.17
CA SER A 236 -14.30 -7.01 -1.04
C SER A 236 -14.43 -6.17 -2.29
N LEU A 237 -13.31 -5.63 -2.81
CA LEU A 237 -13.29 -4.83 -4.03
C LEU A 237 -13.81 -5.60 -5.24
N LEU A 238 -13.38 -6.86 -5.41
CA LEU A 238 -13.84 -7.73 -6.50
C LEU A 238 -15.34 -8.02 -6.39
N LEU A 239 -15.84 -8.26 -5.18
CA LEU A 239 -17.26 -8.52 -4.96
C LEU A 239 -18.12 -7.26 -5.18
N ASP A 240 -17.64 -6.09 -4.79
CA ASP A 240 -18.30 -4.80 -5.07
C ASP A 240 -18.37 -4.54 -6.57
N LEU A 241 -17.26 -4.76 -7.27
CA LEU A 241 -17.19 -4.63 -8.73
C LEU A 241 -18.18 -5.58 -9.41
N LEU A 242 -18.25 -6.84 -8.96
CA LEU A 242 -19.20 -7.82 -9.50
C LEU A 242 -20.66 -7.49 -9.16
N ALA A 243 -20.91 -6.84 -8.02
CA ALA A 243 -22.25 -6.44 -7.60
C ALA A 243 -22.81 -5.25 -8.43
N ASP A 244 -21.94 -4.48 -9.09
CA ASP A 244 -22.36 -3.35 -9.91
C ASP A 244 -23.20 -3.83 -11.12
N PRO A 245 -24.47 -3.40 -11.23
CA PRO A 245 -25.33 -3.78 -12.36
C PRO A 245 -24.84 -3.21 -13.70
N ASN A 246 -24.07 -2.12 -13.69
CA ASN A 246 -23.59 -1.45 -14.88
C ASN A 246 -22.30 -2.05 -15.43
N LEU A 247 -21.63 -2.91 -14.67
CA LEU A 247 -20.39 -3.51 -15.10
C LEU A 247 -20.64 -4.46 -16.29
N ASP A 248 -19.91 -4.26 -17.39
CA ASP A 248 -19.86 -5.22 -18.48
C ASP A 248 -18.96 -6.41 -18.06
N ILE A 249 -19.58 -7.40 -17.40
CA ILE A 249 -18.88 -8.57 -16.84
C ILE A 249 -18.02 -9.27 -17.91
N PRO A 250 -18.54 -9.62 -19.11
CA PRO A 250 -17.74 -10.22 -20.18
C PRO A 250 -16.42 -9.52 -20.50
N VAL A 251 -16.41 -8.18 -20.51
CA VAL A 251 -15.21 -7.39 -20.83
C VAL A 251 -14.19 -7.40 -19.69
N ASN A 252 -14.67 -7.40 -18.44
CA ASN A 252 -13.81 -7.25 -17.26
C ASN A 252 -13.33 -8.58 -16.66
N ILE A 253 -13.99 -9.71 -16.97
CA ILE A 253 -13.62 -11.04 -16.45
C ILE A 253 -12.13 -11.38 -16.61
N PRO A 254 -11.49 -11.20 -17.79
CA PRO A 254 -10.09 -11.57 -17.95
C PRO A 254 -9.14 -10.77 -17.06
N GLN A 255 -9.52 -9.54 -16.68
CA GLN A 255 -8.75 -8.73 -15.73
C GLN A 255 -8.96 -9.22 -14.29
N MET A 256 -10.20 -9.55 -13.92
CA MET A 256 -10.50 -10.11 -12.60
C MET A 256 -9.87 -11.50 -12.39
N GLN A 257 -9.88 -12.36 -13.42
CA GLN A 257 -9.22 -13.66 -13.39
C GLN A 257 -7.71 -13.51 -13.14
N ARG A 258 -7.06 -12.57 -13.83
CA ARG A 258 -5.64 -12.24 -13.59
C ARG A 258 -5.39 -11.76 -12.16
N ALA A 259 -6.26 -10.91 -11.60
CA ALA A 259 -6.16 -10.49 -10.20
C ALA A 259 -6.26 -11.68 -9.24
N ILE A 260 -7.25 -12.56 -9.44
CA ILE A 260 -7.45 -13.78 -8.63
C ILE A 260 -6.23 -14.72 -8.69
N GLU A 261 -5.71 -14.98 -9.89
CA GLU A 261 -4.56 -15.86 -10.09
C GLU A 261 -3.27 -15.30 -9.49
N SER A 262 -3.05 -13.99 -9.63
CA SER A 262 -1.81 -13.34 -9.19
C SER A 262 -1.62 -13.37 -7.67
N GLU A 263 -2.70 -13.28 -6.91
CA GLU A 263 -2.63 -13.15 -5.45
C GLU A 263 -2.85 -14.47 -4.70
N ARG A 264 -3.10 -15.59 -5.41
CA ARG A 264 -3.54 -16.86 -4.81
C ARG A 264 -4.70 -16.68 -3.83
N LEU A 265 -5.62 -15.76 -4.16
CA LEU A 265 -6.71 -15.32 -3.30
C LEU A 265 -7.56 -16.47 -2.76
N SER A 266 -7.78 -17.51 -3.57
CA SER A 266 -8.58 -18.67 -3.16
C SER A 266 -7.94 -19.48 -2.04
N GLU A 267 -6.64 -19.75 -2.14
CA GLU A 267 -5.88 -20.49 -1.11
C GLU A 267 -5.91 -19.72 0.21
N ARG A 268 -5.65 -18.40 0.14
CA ARG A 268 -5.63 -17.53 1.32
C ARG A 268 -7.03 -17.37 1.95
N MET A 269 -8.09 -17.32 1.16
CA MET A 269 -9.47 -17.30 1.66
C MET A 269 -9.84 -18.57 2.43
N GLY A 270 -9.36 -19.74 1.99
CA GLY A 270 -9.53 -20.99 2.73
C GLY A 270 -8.82 -20.97 4.08
N GLU A 271 -7.58 -20.47 4.14
CA GLU A 271 -6.83 -20.30 5.39
C GLU A 271 -7.53 -19.33 6.37
N ILE A 272 -8.06 -18.22 5.85
CA ILE A 272 -8.82 -17.25 6.65
C ILE A 272 -10.11 -17.88 7.18
N ALA A 273 -10.81 -18.66 6.36
CA ALA A 273 -12.04 -19.34 6.78
C ALA A 273 -11.80 -20.31 7.95
N ASP A 274 -10.63 -20.94 8.03
CA ASP A 274 -10.28 -21.84 9.13
C ASP A 274 -9.89 -21.12 10.43
N GLN A 275 -9.56 -19.83 10.36
CA GLN A 275 -9.30 -19.00 11.54
C GLN A 275 -10.56 -18.35 12.12
N LEU A 276 -11.62 -18.24 11.33
CA LEU A 276 -12.88 -17.60 11.72
C LEU A 276 -13.90 -18.62 12.18
N GLU A 277 -14.90 -18.17 12.96
CA GLU A 277 -15.97 -19.03 13.44
C GLU A 277 -17.37 -18.52 13.02
N GLY A 278 -18.38 -19.38 13.18
CA GLY A 278 -19.78 -19.00 13.11
C GLY A 278 -20.22 -18.34 11.80
N ARG A 279 -20.67 -17.07 11.89
CA ARG A 279 -21.24 -16.33 10.74
C ARG A 279 -20.16 -15.88 9.77
N GLU A 280 -19.00 -15.47 10.27
CA GLU A 280 -17.91 -14.90 9.48
C GLU A 280 -17.29 -15.97 8.58
N ARG A 281 -16.99 -17.14 9.14
CA ARG A 281 -16.54 -18.31 8.38
C ARG A 281 -17.47 -18.64 7.22
N ARG A 282 -18.79 -18.63 7.44
CA ARG A 282 -19.78 -18.90 6.37
C ARG A 282 -19.78 -17.83 5.29
N ALA A 283 -19.50 -16.57 5.63
CA ALA A 283 -19.39 -15.50 4.65
C ALA A 283 -18.12 -15.66 3.81
N ILE A 284 -16.98 -15.96 4.45
CA ILE A 284 -15.71 -16.21 3.75
C ILE A 284 -15.82 -17.41 2.80
N LEU A 285 -16.37 -18.54 3.25
CA LEU A 285 -16.56 -19.71 2.36
C LEU A 285 -17.50 -19.43 1.17
N ARG A 286 -18.49 -18.55 1.33
CA ARG A 286 -19.36 -18.13 0.22
C ARG A 286 -18.62 -17.22 -0.76
N ALA A 287 -17.81 -16.30 -0.24
CA ALA A 287 -16.97 -15.44 -1.07
C ALA A 287 -15.92 -16.27 -1.82
N GLU A 288 -15.28 -17.23 -1.16
CA GLU A 288 -14.35 -18.19 -1.77
C GLU A 288 -15.02 -18.94 -2.94
N LEU A 289 -16.25 -19.43 -2.75
CA LEU A 289 -17.00 -20.09 -3.82
C LEU A 289 -17.27 -19.17 -5.03
N VAL A 290 -17.58 -17.89 -4.78
CA VAL A 290 -17.77 -16.88 -5.83
C VAL A 290 -16.47 -16.63 -6.58
N ILE A 291 -15.35 -16.50 -5.86
CA ILE A 291 -14.01 -16.30 -6.44
C ILE A 291 -13.60 -17.52 -7.27
N HIS A 292 -13.82 -18.74 -6.77
CA HIS A 292 -13.54 -19.96 -7.52
C HIS A 292 -14.36 -20.04 -8.81
N ARG A 293 -15.64 -19.65 -8.79
CA ARG A 293 -16.46 -19.58 -10.01
C ARG A 293 -15.97 -18.52 -10.99
N LEU A 294 -15.54 -17.37 -10.49
CA LEU A 294 -14.99 -16.32 -11.34
C LEU A 294 -13.67 -16.75 -11.99
N ALA A 295 -12.81 -17.44 -11.23
CA ALA A 295 -11.57 -18.02 -11.76
C ALA A 295 -11.83 -19.10 -12.82
N ALA A 296 -12.82 -19.97 -12.57
CA ALA A 296 -13.23 -21.02 -13.49
C ALA A 296 -14.22 -20.55 -14.57
N TYR A 297 -14.46 -19.24 -14.71
CA TYR A 297 -15.45 -18.72 -15.63
C TYR A 297 -15.06 -19.05 -17.08
N GLU A 298 -15.76 -20.02 -17.66
CA GLU A 298 -15.88 -20.20 -19.09
C GLU A 298 -17.14 -19.45 -19.54
N ALA A 299 -17.11 -18.80 -20.70
CA ALA A 299 -18.18 -17.92 -21.17
C ALA A 299 -19.51 -18.66 -21.42
N HIS A 300 -20.24 -18.98 -20.35
CA HIS A 300 -21.54 -19.59 -20.37
C HIS A 300 -22.63 -18.51 -20.23
N GLU A 301 -23.63 -18.57 -21.11
CA GLU A 301 -24.75 -17.64 -21.11
C GLU A 301 -25.51 -17.72 -19.77
N GLY A 302 -25.65 -16.58 -19.08
CA GLY A 302 -26.45 -16.43 -17.87
C GLY A 302 -25.74 -16.68 -16.54
N GLU A 303 -24.49 -17.15 -16.55
CA GLU A 303 -23.68 -17.30 -15.34
C GLU A 303 -23.36 -15.97 -14.61
N PRO A 304 -23.06 -14.85 -15.31
CA PRO A 304 -22.84 -13.55 -14.67
C PRO A 304 -24.01 -13.08 -13.81
N THR A 305 -25.24 -13.22 -14.33
CA THR A 305 -26.47 -12.81 -13.62
C THR A 305 -26.69 -13.63 -12.37
N ARG A 306 -26.39 -14.94 -12.42
CA ARG A 306 -26.49 -15.82 -11.25
C ARG A 306 -25.45 -15.47 -10.20
N LEU A 307 -24.22 -15.16 -10.61
CA LEU A 307 -23.16 -14.75 -9.69
C LEU A 307 -23.55 -13.44 -8.97
N ARG A 308 -24.07 -12.46 -9.70
CA ARG A 308 -24.62 -11.22 -9.12
C ARG A 308 -25.71 -11.48 -8.10
N GLU A 309 -26.66 -12.35 -8.43
CA GLU A 309 -27.76 -12.67 -7.51
C GLU A 309 -27.22 -13.27 -6.21
N VAL A 310 -26.29 -14.23 -6.30
CA VAL A 310 -25.66 -14.86 -5.12
C VAL A 310 -24.93 -13.83 -4.25
N ILE A 311 -24.18 -12.92 -4.87
CA ILE A 311 -23.45 -11.85 -4.17
C ILE A 311 -24.44 -10.91 -3.45
N ARG A 312 -25.49 -10.48 -4.16
CA ARG A 312 -26.52 -9.56 -3.63
C ARG A 312 -27.33 -10.18 -2.51
N GLU A 313 -27.83 -11.40 -2.68
CA GLU A 313 -28.62 -12.10 -1.67
C GLU A 313 -27.82 -12.38 -0.40
N SER A 314 -26.52 -12.68 -0.55
CA SER A 314 -25.64 -13.00 0.57
C SER A 314 -25.07 -11.77 1.27
N ARG A 315 -25.21 -10.56 0.70
CA ARG A 315 -24.59 -9.31 1.20
C ARG A 315 -23.10 -9.49 1.54
N LEU A 316 -22.37 -10.22 0.70
CA LEU A 316 -20.98 -10.58 0.97
C LEU A 316 -20.07 -9.36 1.15
N PRO A 317 -20.16 -8.30 0.33
CA PRO A 317 -19.30 -7.12 0.51
C PRO A 317 -19.47 -6.46 1.88
N ASP A 318 -20.72 -6.27 2.32
CA ASP A 318 -21.05 -5.68 3.62
C ASP A 318 -20.45 -6.51 4.78
N VAL A 319 -20.57 -7.84 4.70
CA VAL A 319 -20.08 -8.73 5.76
C VAL A 319 -18.55 -8.73 5.80
N ILE A 320 -17.88 -8.80 4.65
CA ILE A 320 -16.41 -8.77 4.58
C ILE A 320 -15.88 -7.42 5.05
N SER A 321 -16.49 -6.31 4.60
CA SER A 321 -16.15 -4.98 5.08
C SER A 321 -16.29 -4.87 6.60
N SER A 322 -17.34 -5.45 7.19
CA SER A 322 -17.52 -5.47 8.65
C SER A 322 -16.49 -6.31 9.41
N ILE A 323 -15.90 -7.33 8.77
CA ILE A 323 -14.79 -8.10 9.35
C ILE A 323 -13.53 -7.24 9.34
N ILE A 324 -13.23 -6.57 8.22
CA ILE A 324 -12.06 -5.69 8.07
C ILE A 324 -12.11 -4.53 9.07
N THR A 325 -13.26 -3.87 9.22
CA THR A 325 -13.39 -2.74 10.16
C THR A 325 -13.20 -3.17 11.61
N ARG A 326 -13.76 -4.32 12.02
CA ARG A 326 -13.59 -4.84 13.38
C ARG A 326 -12.16 -5.30 13.63
N TRP A 327 -11.48 -5.83 12.63
CA TRP A 327 -10.06 -6.16 12.72
C TRP A 327 -9.22 -4.89 12.96
N ASP A 328 -9.43 -3.82 12.19
CA ASP A 328 -8.72 -2.52 12.36
C ASP A 328 -9.00 -1.91 13.75
N GLU A 329 -10.23 -2.02 14.26
CA GLU A 329 -10.56 -1.61 15.62
C GLU A 329 -9.81 -2.46 16.66
N SER A 330 -9.77 -3.79 16.49
CA SER A 330 -9.11 -4.70 17.44
C SER A 330 -7.59 -4.57 17.45
N SER A 331 -6.96 -4.24 16.31
CA SER A 331 -5.51 -4.10 16.20
C SER A 331 -4.96 -2.79 16.79
N ARG A 332 -5.83 -1.81 17.07
CA ARG A 332 -5.47 -0.53 17.68
C ARG A 332 -5.49 -0.55 19.22
N LEU A 333 -6.08 -1.59 19.82
CA LEU A 333 -6.19 -1.78 21.27
C LEU A 333 -4.99 -2.54 21.82
#